data_AF-A0A7C8J7C0-F1
#
_entry.id   AF-A0A7C8J7C0-F1
#
_cell.length_a   1.000
_cell.length_b   1.000
_cell.length_c   1.000
_cell.angle_alpha   90.00
_cell.angle_beta   90.00
_cell.angle_gamma   90.00
#
_symmetry.space_group_name_H-M   'P 1'
#
loop_
_entity.id
_entity.type
_entity.pdbx_description
1 polymer ?
#
loop_
_entity_poly.entity_id
_entity_poly.type
_entity_poly.pdbx_seq_one_letter_code
_entity_poly.pdbx_strand_id
1 'polypeptide(L)'
;MRFCPHLLRTVVNRTSFFHQSVRLATTPSHSPFPSSIHARSSLIAQHLSTSTSPSSGSKMPPYYSVRKVGAPFTLDHRVFIEADGQPISPFHDIPLYANEQKTILNMIVEIPRWTNAKQEISKDELLNPIKQDIKKGKLRFVRNCFPHKGYLWNYGAFPQTWEDPNTSHPETKAKGDNDPLDVCEIGENVGFTGQVKQVKVLGIMALLDEGETDWKVIVIDVNDPLAPKLNDVEDVERHLPGLLRATNEWFRIYKIPDGKPENQFAFSGECKNKKYADDIIRETHEAWEKLITGQTDAGGITTANITVGASPFRTTLEKIPPIPANQNLAPAPIDPSIDKWFFISGSAA
;
A
#
# COMPACT_ATOMS: atom_id res chain seq x y z
N MET A 1 -26.20 -67.38 5.25
CA MET A 1 -25.46 -68.42 4.49
C MET A 1 -24.12 -67.86 4.05
N ARG A 2 -23.02 -68.50 4.47
CA ARG A 2 -21.62 -68.50 3.94
C ARG A 2 -20.91 -67.13 3.85
N PHE A 3 -19.97 -66.74 4.73
CA PHE A 3 -18.54 -67.16 4.88
C PHE A 3 -17.81 -67.31 3.53
N CYS A 4 -16.63 -66.75 3.23
CA CYS A 4 -15.41 -66.52 4.03
C CYS A 4 -14.44 -65.53 3.30
N PRO A 5 -13.45 -64.91 4.00
CA PRO A 5 -12.44 -63.97 3.48
C PRO A 5 -11.01 -64.58 3.39
N HIS A 6 -10.06 -63.89 2.73
CA HIS A 6 -8.58 -63.85 2.96
C HIS A 6 -7.89 -63.20 1.74
N LEU A 7 -6.87 -62.33 1.88
CA LEU A 7 -5.51 -62.72 2.27
C LEU A 7 -4.68 -61.49 2.71
N LEU A 8 -4.15 -61.53 3.93
CA LEU A 8 -2.96 -60.78 4.37
C LEU A 8 -1.71 -61.50 3.84
N ARG A 9 -0.68 -60.79 3.38
CA ARG A 9 0.71 -61.27 3.44
C ARG A 9 1.70 -60.17 3.78
N THR A 10 2.26 -60.32 4.97
CA THR A 10 3.48 -59.74 5.52
C THR A 10 4.71 -60.27 4.78
N VAL A 11 5.73 -59.43 4.54
CA VAL A 11 7.12 -59.86 4.41
C VAL A 11 8.00 -58.94 5.26
N VAL A 12 8.79 -59.57 6.12
CA VAL A 12 9.77 -59.00 7.04
C VAL A 12 11.16 -59.53 6.64
N ASN A 13 12.19 -58.72 6.93
CA ASN A 13 13.63 -59.00 7.02
C ASN A 13 14.45 -59.11 5.72
N ARG A 14 15.46 -58.25 5.58
CA ARG A 14 16.82 -58.51 6.13
C ARG A 14 17.73 -57.28 6.08
N THR A 15 18.43 -57.08 7.19
CA THR A 15 19.59 -56.22 7.44
C THR A 15 20.89 -56.85 6.88
N SER A 16 21.84 -56.04 6.42
CA SER A 16 23.19 -55.92 7.04
C SER A 16 24.11 -54.91 6.33
N PHE A 17 24.73 -54.06 7.15
CA PHE A 17 26.12 -53.58 7.17
C PHE A 17 26.99 -53.61 5.90
N PHE A 18 27.57 -52.45 5.56
CA PHE A 18 29.02 -52.33 5.37
C PHE A 18 29.56 -50.97 5.86
N HIS A 19 30.63 -51.06 6.63
CA HIS A 19 31.41 -50.00 7.27
C HIS A 19 32.72 -49.89 6.49
N GLN A 20 33.17 -48.69 6.11
CA GLN A 20 34.60 -48.45 5.87
C GLN A 20 34.95 -46.96 5.97
N SER A 21 35.71 -46.63 7.00
CA SER A 21 36.60 -45.47 7.11
C SER A 21 38.02 -45.88 6.68
N VAL A 22 38.88 -44.88 6.41
CA VAL A 22 40.38 -44.83 6.39
C VAL A 22 40.79 -43.88 5.23
N ARG A 23 41.74 -42.94 5.27
CA ARG A 23 42.68 -42.35 6.25
C ARG A 23 43.27 -41.07 5.61
N LEU A 24 43.79 -40.14 6.43
CA LEU A 24 44.71 -39.06 6.05
C LEU A 24 46.10 -39.60 5.61
N ALA A 25 46.80 -38.85 4.75
CA ALA A 25 48.26 -38.82 4.68
C ALA A 25 48.79 -37.44 4.24
N THR A 26 49.93 -37.07 4.82
CA THR A 26 50.65 -35.79 4.83
C THR A 26 51.70 -35.64 3.70
N THR A 27 52.25 -34.42 3.59
CA THR A 27 53.21 -33.80 2.63
C THR A 27 54.60 -34.46 2.51
N PRO A 28 55.47 -34.02 1.56
CA PRO A 28 56.48 -32.98 1.88
C PRO A 28 56.84 -31.97 0.75
N SER A 29 57.68 -31.00 1.13
CA SER A 29 58.11 -29.72 0.52
C SER A 29 59.48 -29.70 -0.18
N HIS A 30 59.83 -28.53 -0.76
CA HIS A 30 61.16 -27.93 -1.13
C HIS A 30 61.49 -27.83 -2.65
N SER A 31 61.48 -26.66 -3.34
CA SER A 31 62.29 -25.38 -3.33
C SER A 31 63.42 -25.37 -4.39
N PRO A 32 64.12 -24.25 -4.80
CA PRO A 32 63.87 -22.79 -4.77
C PRO A 32 64.26 -21.97 -6.07
N PHE A 33 63.80 -20.69 -6.17
CA PHE A 33 64.41 -19.42 -6.71
C PHE A 33 65.25 -19.34 -8.03
N PRO A 34 65.38 -18.18 -8.75
CA PRO A 34 65.52 -16.81 -8.21
C PRO A 34 64.82 -15.64 -8.93
N SER A 35 64.92 -14.51 -8.23
CA SER A 35 64.39 -13.16 -8.41
C SER A 35 65.23 -12.23 -9.29
N SER A 36 64.59 -11.11 -9.68
CA SER A 36 65.12 -9.78 -10.05
C SER A 36 65.14 -9.45 -11.55
N ILE A 37 64.36 -8.43 -11.95
CA ILE A 37 64.88 -7.13 -12.43
C ILE A 37 63.71 -6.14 -12.55
N HIS A 38 63.87 -5.00 -11.87
CA HIS A 38 63.12 -3.77 -12.10
C HIS A 38 63.20 -3.31 -13.57
N ALA A 39 62.06 -3.11 -14.22
CA ALA A 39 61.79 -1.94 -15.08
C ALA A 39 60.43 -2.09 -15.75
N ARG A 40 59.63 -1.02 -15.68
CA ARG A 40 58.44 -0.65 -16.50
C ARG A 40 57.16 -0.44 -15.69
N SER A 41 57.24 0.49 -14.75
CA SER A 41 56.11 1.30 -14.30
C SER A 41 56.31 2.72 -14.81
N SER A 42 55.69 3.03 -15.95
CA SER A 42 55.30 4.40 -16.37
C SER A 42 54.84 4.33 -17.83
N LEU A 43 53.53 4.12 -18.08
CA LEU A 43 52.81 4.47 -19.34
C LEU A 43 51.33 3.98 -19.37
N ILE A 44 50.69 3.73 -18.22
CA ILE A 44 49.21 3.57 -18.13
C ILE A 44 48.71 4.32 -16.89
N ALA A 45 49.04 5.61 -16.79
CA ALA A 45 48.56 6.49 -15.72
C ALA A 45 48.30 7.92 -16.20
N GLN A 46 48.06 8.11 -17.51
CA GLN A 46 47.85 9.43 -18.11
C GLN A 46 46.64 9.50 -19.06
N HIS A 47 45.64 8.62 -18.91
CA HIS A 47 44.43 8.68 -19.74
C HIS A 47 43.09 8.50 -19.02
N LEU A 48 43.05 8.64 -17.68
CA LEU A 48 41.82 8.57 -16.89
C LEU A 48 41.59 9.77 -15.96
N SER A 49 42.26 10.89 -16.24
CA SER A 49 41.98 12.18 -15.62
C SER A 49 41.20 13.08 -16.59
N THR A 50 39.96 12.71 -16.87
CA THR A 50 38.92 13.65 -17.28
C THR A 50 37.93 13.76 -16.14
N SER A 51 38.07 14.83 -15.38
CA SER A 51 37.11 15.30 -14.39
C SER A 51 35.81 15.66 -15.09
N THR A 52 34.86 14.74 -15.11
CA THR A 52 33.45 15.08 -15.27
C THR A 52 32.93 15.56 -13.92
N SER A 53 32.60 16.85 -13.85
CA SER A 53 31.80 17.41 -12.76
C SER A 53 30.54 16.56 -12.56
N PRO A 54 30.15 16.18 -11.33
CA PRO A 54 28.87 15.54 -11.12
C PRO A 54 27.78 16.56 -11.43
N SER A 55 27.15 16.41 -12.59
CA SER A 55 25.88 17.05 -12.92
C SER A 55 24.85 16.65 -11.86
N SER A 56 24.23 17.64 -11.22
CA SER A 56 23.04 17.56 -10.36
C SER A 56 22.92 16.27 -9.55
N GLY A 57 23.37 16.30 -8.29
CA GLY A 57 23.23 15.18 -7.37
C GLY A 57 21.80 14.66 -7.34
N SER A 58 21.60 13.44 -7.84
CA SER A 58 20.39 12.68 -7.58
C SER A 58 20.34 12.44 -6.07
N LYS A 59 19.57 13.25 -5.34
CA LYS A 59 19.22 12.91 -3.97
C LYS A 59 18.57 11.53 -4.03
N MET A 60 19.13 10.59 -3.28
CA MET A 60 18.49 9.29 -3.09
C MET A 60 17.05 9.53 -2.64
N PRO A 61 16.07 8.76 -3.14
CA PRO A 61 14.71 8.86 -2.65
C PRO A 61 14.71 8.62 -1.13
N PRO A 62 13.86 9.34 -0.37
CA PRO A 62 13.83 9.22 1.08
C PRO A 62 13.46 7.79 1.49
N TYR A 63 14.02 7.34 2.61
CA TYR A 63 13.63 6.07 3.20
C TYR A 63 12.38 6.28 4.06
N TYR A 64 11.27 5.62 3.69
CA TYR A 64 10.04 5.68 4.45
C TYR A 64 9.96 4.59 5.52
N SER A 65 9.53 4.97 6.72
CA SER A 65 9.27 4.05 7.84
C SER A 65 8.06 4.51 8.65
N VAL A 66 7.69 3.76 9.69
CA VAL A 66 6.51 4.05 10.51
C VAL A 66 6.86 4.19 11.98
N ARG A 67 6.26 5.19 12.63
CA ARG A 67 6.28 5.40 14.07
C ARG A 67 4.89 5.16 14.64
N LYS A 68 4.76 4.12 15.47
CA LYS A 68 3.49 3.71 16.09
C LYS A 68 3.40 4.24 17.51
N VAL A 69 2.38 5.03 17.78
CA VAL A 69 2.06 5.56 19.10
C VAL A 69 0.75 4.92 19.57
N GLY A 70 0.69 4.47 20.82
CA GLY A 70 -0.45 3.72 21.34
C GLY A 70 -0.52 2.29 20.80
N ALA A 71 -1.33 1.46 21.46
CA ALA A 71 -1.58 0.08 21.05
C ALA A 71 -2.59 0.04 19.89
N PRO A 72 -2.37 -0.76 18.83
CA PRO A 72 -3.38 -0.98 17.80
C PRO A 72 -4.75 -1.37 18.39
N PHE A 73 -5.83 -0.98 17.73
CA PHE A 73 -7.21 -1.18 18.18
C PHE A 73 -7.55 -0.44 19.48
N THR A 74 -6.96 0.74 19.68
CA THR A 74 -7.31 1.69 20.75
C THR A 74 -7.56 3.08 20.17
N LEU A 75 -8.26 3.95 20.90
CA LEU A 75 -8.59 5.32 20.46
C LEU A 75 -7.35 6.21 20.31
N ASP A 76 -6.29 5.93 21.08
CA ASP A 76 -5.04 6.69 21.09
C ASP A 76 -4.06 6.23 20.00
N HIS A 77 -4.37 5.14 19.28
CA HIS A 77 -3.44 4.60 18.31
C HIS A 77 -3.24 5.54 17.12
N ARG A 78 -1.99 5.85 16.82
CA ARG A 78 -1.58 6.62 15.64
C ARG A 78 -0.41 5.95 14.95
N VAL A 79 -0.43 5.95 13.63
CA VAL A 79 0.70 5.57 12.79
C VAL A 79 1.17 6.79 12.02
N PHE A 80 2.32 7.34 12.42
CA PHE A 80 2.99 8.40 11.68
C PHE A 80 3.91 7.78 10.63
N ILE A 81 3.96 8.38 9.44
CA ILE A 81 4.97 8.04 8.43
C ILE A 81 6.18 8.94 8.65
N GLU A 82 7.37 8.34 8.57
CA GLU A 82 8.64 9.04 8.69
C GLU A 82 9.40 8.98 7.37
N ALA A 83 9.97 10.10 6.95
CA ALA A 83 11.02 10.15 5.93
C ALA A 83 12.36 10.37 6.63
N ASP A 84 13.30 9.44 6.44
CA ASP A 84 14.64 9.49 7.04
C ASP A 84 14.59 9.71 8.58
N GLY A 85 13.61 9.07 9.23
CA GLY A 85 13.39 9.10 10.68
C GLY A 85 12.64 10.35 11.20
N GLN A 86 12.18 11.23 10.31
CA GLN A 86 11.40 12.41 10.68
C GLN A 86 9.94 12.28 10.28
N PRO A 87 8.97 12.49 11.21
CA PRO A 87 7.55 12.47 10.89
C PRO A 87 7.18 13.49 9.81
N ILE A 88 6.38 13.05 8.86
CA ILE A 88 5.86 13.86 7.75
C ILE A 88 4.37 13.61 7.56
N SER A 89 3.68 14.52 6.87
CA SER A 89 2.28 14.33 6.51
C SER A 89 2.14 13.29 5.40
N PRO A 90 1.42 12.16 5.61
CA PRO A 90 1.12 11.24 4.53
C PRO A 90 0.12 11.81 3.53
N PHE A 91 -0.64 12.85 3.89
CA PHE A 91 -1.52 13.54 2.96
C PHE A 91 -0.71 14.49 2.05
N HIS A 92 0.27 15.21 2.59
CA HIS A 92 0.87 16.36 1.87
C HIS A 92 2.34 16.21 1.49
N ASP A 93 3.14 15.54 2.31
CA ASP A 93 4.60 15.58 2.20
C ASP A 93 5.20 14.46 1.34
N ILE A 94 4.43 13.40 1.08
CA ILE A 94 4.84 12.27 0.22
C ILE A 94 4.47 12.62 -1.22
N PRO A 95 5.44 12.66 -2.16
CA PRO A 95 5.12 12.98 -3.56
C PRO A 95 4.14 11.98 -4.16
N LEU A 96 3.14 12.46 -4.89
CA LEU A 96 2.22 11.59 -5.66
C LEU A 96 2.99 10.64 -6.60
N TYR A 97 3.94 11.19 -7.35
CA TYR A 97 4.74 10.44 -8.33
C TYR A 97 6.08 10.01 -7.73
N ALA A 98 6.39 8.73 -7.85
CA ALA A 98 7.64 8.14 -7.38
C ALA A 98 8.79 8.26 -8.40
N ASN A 99 8.49 8.60 -9.65
CA ASN A 99 9.46 8.81 -10.71
C ASN A 99 9.16 10.05 -11.56
N GLU A 100 10.20 10.61 -12.19
CA GLU A 100 10.10 11.83 -13.01
C GLU A 100 9.17 11.67 -14.21
N GLN A 101 9.07 10.46 -14.77
CA GLN A 101 8.21 10.18 -15.92
C GLN A 101 6.72 10.15 -15.54
N LYS A 102 6.38 10.25 -14.25
CA LYS A 102 5.00 10.23 -13.73
C LYS A 102 4.24 8.96 -14.13
N THR A 103 4.92 7.82 -14.16
CA THR A 103 4.34 6.52 -14.51
C THR A 103 4.18 5.58 -13.32
N ILE A 104 4.90 5.85 -12.23
CA ILE A 104 4.86 5.13 -10.97
C ILE A 104 4.42 6.10 -9.87
N LEU A 105 3.46 5.71 -9.06
CA LEU A 105 2.90 6.53 -8.00
C LEU A 105 3.27 5.96 -6.62
N ASN A 106 3.37 6.82 -5.63
CA ASN A 106 3.42 6.38 -4.23
C ASN A 106 2.01 6.17 -3.71
N MET A 107 1.70 5.00 -3.20
CA MET A 107 0.48 4.69 -2.46
C MET A 107 0.79 4.64 -0.96
N ILE A 108 -0.10 5.21 -0.16
CA ILE A 108 -0.10 5.05 1.30
C ILE A 108 -1.06 3.92 1.66
N VAL A 109 -0.56 2.81 2.20
CA VAL A 109 -1.41 1.72 2.67
C VAL A 109 -2.00 2.09 4.02
N GLU A 110 -3.32 2.10 4.13
CA GLU A 110 -4.04 2.35 5.39
C GLU A 110 -4.51 1.04 6.01
N ILE A 111 -5.12 0.16 5.20
CA ILE A 111 -5.78 -1.06 5.66
C ILE A 111 -5.19 -2.26 4.92
N PRO A 112 -4.45 -3.13 5.61
CA PRO A 112 -3.96 -4.38 5.03
C PRO A 112 -5.10 -5.30 4.58
N ARG A 113 -4.88 -6.02 3.48
CA ARG A 113 -5.84 -7.01 2.97
C ARG A 113 -6.26 -8.01 4.05
N TRP A 114 -7.54 -8.36 4.06
CA TRP A 114 -8.21 -9.27 4.99
C TRP A 114 -8.26 -8.81 6.46
N THR A 115 -8.08 -7.51 6.70
CA THR A 115 -8.30 -6.89 8.01
C THR A 115 -9.59 -6.05 8.00
N ASN A 116 -10.08 -5.69 9.19
CA ASN A 116 -11.39 -5.07 9.37
C ASN A 116 -11.32 -3.64 9.93
N ALA A 117 -10.22 -3.27 10.59
CA ALA A 117 -10.11 -1.95 11.23
C ALA A 117 -10.08 -0.86 10.15
N LYS A 118 -11.04 0.07 10.22
CA LYS A 118 -11.15 1.18 9.25
C LYS A 118 -10.13 2.26 9.63
N GLN A 119 -8.88 2.04 9.22
CA GLN A 119 -7.78 2.99 9.36
C GLN A 119 -7.85 4.01 8.23
N GLU A 120 -7.54 5.27 8.51
CA GLU A 120 -7.57 6.37 7.55
C GLU A 120 -6.52 7.42 7.91
N ILE A 121 -5.94 8.07 6.90
CA ILE A 121 -5.18 9.31 7.04
C ILE A 121 -6.08 10.34 7.72
N SER A 122 -5.69 10.83 8.89
CA SER A 122 -6.50 11.80 9.60
C SER A 122 -6.45 13.16 8.90
N LYS A 123 -7.59 13.70 8.49
CA LYS A 123 -7.67 15.06 7.94
C LYS A 123 -7.54 16.16 9.00
N ASP A 124 -7.84 15.86 10.24
CA ASP A 124 -8.05 16.82 11.34
C ASP A 124 -6.88 16.91 12.33
N GLU A 125 -5.92 15.97 12.29
CA GLU A 125 -4.77 15.97 13.20
C GLU A 125 -3.46 16.39 12.51
N LEU A 126 -2.65 17.15 13.24
CA LEU A 126 -1.38 17.69 12.74
C LEU A 126 -0.47 16.57 12.17
N LEU A 127 0.07 16.80 10.97
CA LEU A 127 0.83 15.82 10.16
C LEU A 127 0.03 14.58 9.75
N ASN A 128 -1.29 14.63 9.79
CA ASN A 128 -2.21 13.64 9.24
C ASN A 128 -1.87 12.17 9.56
N PRO A 129 -1.53 11.79 10.81
CA PRO A 129 -1.25 10.38 11.12
C PRO A 129 -2.42 9.48 10.73
N ILE A 130 -2.12 8.22 10.41
CA ILE A 130 -3.17 7.24 10.20
C ILE A 130 -3.77 6.87 11.55
N LYS A 131 -5.10 6.90 11.65
CA LYS A 131 -5.87 6.53 12.85
C LYS A 131 -7.06 5.68 12.47
N GLN A 132 -7.63 4.98 13.45
CA GLN A 132 -8.85 4.23 13.23
C GLN A 132 -10.07 5.17 13.36
N ASP A 133 -10.98 5.12 12.38
CA ASP A 133 -12.24 5.85 12.39
C ASP A 133 -13.08 5.48 13.63
N ILE A 134 -13.81 6.46 14.15
CA ILE A 134 -14.64 6.33 15.34
C ILE A 134 -16.10 6.59 14.96
N LYS A 135 -16.93 5.56 15.13
CA LYS A 135 -18.38 5.65 14.90
C LYS A 135 -19.11 5.51 16.24
N LYS A 136 -19.87 6.53 16.62
CA LYS A 136 -20.64 6.57 17.89
C LYS A 136 -19.77 6.30 19.13
N GLY A 137 -18.58 6.90 19.16
CA GLY A 137 -17.62 6.78 20.27
C GLY A 137 -16.89 5.44 20.36
N LYS A 138 -17.03 4.56 19.36
CA LYS A 138 -16.35 3.26 19.28
C LYS A 138 -15.52 3.15 18.01
N LEU A 139 -14.42 2.42 18.10
CA LEU A 139 -13.59 2.07 16.95
C LEU A 139 -14.41 1.36 15.88
N ARG A 140 -14.30 1.83 14.64
CA ARG A 140 -15.04 1.28 13.51
C ARG A 140 -14.29 0.11 12.90
N PHE A 141 -15.01 -0.99 12.73
CA PHE A 141 -14.55 -2.17 11.99
C PHE A 141 -15.55 -2.49 10.88
N VAL A 142 -15.07 -2.58 9.65
CA VAL A 142 -15.87 -3.08 8.52
C VAL A 142 -16.18 -4.56 8.75
N ARG A 143 -17.41 -4.97 8.46
CA ARG A 143 -17.90 -6.32 8.74
C ARG A 143 -17.59 -7.28 7.60
N ASN A 144 -17.42 -8.56 7.92
CA ASN A 144 -17.24 -9.59 6.90
C ASN A 144 -18.58 -9.83 6.19
N CYS A 145 -18.61 -9.54 4.89
CA CYS A 145 -19.79 -9.76 4.04
C CYS A 145 -19.49 -10.96 3.14
N PHE A 146 -20.17 -12.08 3.35
CA PHE A 146 -19.88 -13.32 2.64
C PHE A 146 -19.91 -13.11 1.12
N PRO A 147 -18.90 -13.58 0.36
CA PRO A 147 -17.79 -14.45 0.77
C PRO A 147 -16.49 -13.72 1.22
N HIS A 148 -16.54 -12.40 1.44
CA HIS A 148 -15.39 -11.52 1.64
C HIS A 148 -14.99 -11.33 3.12
N LYS A 149 -13.72 -11.61 3.43
CA LYS A 149 -13.12 -11.33 4.75
C LYS A 149 -12.50 -9.94 4.73
N GLY A 150 -12.99 -9.03 5.57
CA GLY A 150 -12.47 -7.67 5.68
C GLY A 150 -12.36 -6.96 4.32
N TYR A 151 -11.30 -6.20 4.14
CA TYR A 151 -10.94 -5.59 2.86
C TYR A 151 -10.32 -6.61 1.89
N LEU A 152 -10.71 -6.57 0.62
CA LEU A 152 -10.25 -7.51 -0.41
C LEU A 152 -8.87 -7.16 -1.00
N TRP A 153 -8.37 -5.95 -0.74
CA TRP A 153 -7.11 -5.40 -1.27
C TRP A 153 -6.27 -4.86 -0.12
N ASN A 154 -5.01 -4.54 -0.41
CA ASN A 154 -4.38 -3.50 0.39
C ASN A 154 -5.06 -2.20 0.01
N TYR A 155 -5.73 -1.58 0.97
CA TYR A 155 -6.50 -0.37 0.76
C TYR A 155 -5.77 0.82 1.34
N GLY A 156 -5.89 1.97 0.68
CA GLY A 156 -5.39 3.23 1.19
C GLY A 156 -5.60 4.32 0.16
N ALA A 157 -4.69 5.29 0.11
CA ALA A 157 -4.88 6.46 -0.73
C ALA A 157 -3.60 6.89 -1.47
N PHE A 158 -3.80 7.68 -2.51
CA PHE A 158 -2.72 8.47 -3.08
C PHE A 158 -2.48 9.73 -2.24
N PRO A 159 -1.22 10.06 -1.90
CA PRO A 159 -0.90 11.33 -1.27
C PRO A 159 -1.05 12.45 -2.31
N GLN A 160 -1.21 13.68 -1.83
CA GLN A 160 -1.31 14.87 -2.69
C GLN A 160 -2.46 14.82 -3.71
N THR A 161 -3.56 14.15 -3.39
CA THR A 161 -4.81 14.17 -4.18
C THR A 161 -5.95 14.56 -3.25
N TRP A 162 -7.01 15.16 -3.78
CA TRP A 162 -8.18 15.51 -2.98
C TRP A 162 -9.44 15.52 -3.83
N GLU A 163 -10.46 14.79 -3.37
CA GLU A 163 -11.81 14.78 -3.93
C GLU A 163 -12.58 16.01 -3.43
N ASP A 164 -12.49 17.12 -4.17
CA ASP A 164 -13.02 18.42 -3.75
C ASP A 164 -14.54 18.38 -3.47
N PRO A 165 -14.99 18.62 -2.21
CA PRO A 165 -16.41 18.59 -1.85
C PRO A 165 -17.19 19.84 -2.31
N ASN A 166 -16.49 20.84 -2.86
CA ASN A 166 -17.12 22.08 -3.33
C ASN A 166 -17.58 21.98 -4.78
N THR A 167 -17.08 20.99 -5.53
CA THR A 167 -17.34 20.83 -6.96
C THR A 167 -18.10 19.53 -7.20
N SER A 168 -19.12 19.56 -8.06
CA SER A 168 -19.79 18.33 -8.49
C SER A 168 -19.09 17.73 -9.70
N HIS A 169 -18.76 16.44 -9.63
CA HIS A 169 -18.12 15.71 -10.70
C HIS A 169 -19.14 15.38 -11.81
N PRO A 170 -18.84 15.63 -13.10
CA PRO A 170 -19.83 15.50 -14.16
C PRO A 170 -20.35 14.08 -14.39
N GLU A 171 -19.62 13.03 -14.04
CA GLU A 171 -19.98 11.65 -14.32
C GLU A 171 -20.81 11.01 -13.22
N THR A 172 -20.55 11.35 -11.96
CA THR A 172 -21.32 10.88 -10.80
C THR A 172 -22.48 11.81 -10.45
N LYS A 173 -22.44 13.08 -10.89
CA LYS A 173 -23.38 14.15 -10.49
C LYS A 173 -23.42 14.39 -8.98
N ALA A 174 -22.34 14.04 -8.29
CA ALA A 174 -22.15 14.19 -6.86
C ALA A 174 -20.90 15.03 -6.57
N LYS A 175 -20.78 15.51 -5.34
CA LYS A 175 -19.57 16.22 -4.85
C LYS A 175 -18.51 15.21 -4.41
N GLY A 176 -17.24 15.59 -4.40
CA GLY A 176 -16.19 14.75 -3.80
C GLY A 176 -16.45 14.48 -2.31
N ASP A 177 -15.96 13.35 -1.82
CA ASP A 177 -16.10 12.90 -0.42
C ASP A 177 -15.15 13.60 0.56
N ASN A 178 -14.38 14.60 0.08
CA ASN A 178 -13.45 15.40 0.84
C ASN A 178 -12.20 14.65 1.33
N ASP A 179 -11.87 13.47 0.77
CA ASP A 179 -10.71 12.67 1.14
C ASP A 179 -9.64 12.63 0.03
N PRO A 180 -8.42 12.15 0.33
CA PRO A 180 -7.48 11.80 -0.72
C PRO A 180 -8.01 10.65 -1.58
N LEU A 181 -7.62 10.62 -2.85
CA LEU A 181 -8.13 9.65 -3.82
C LEU A 181 -7.79 8.20 -3.40
N ASP A 182 -8.81 7.37 -3.31
CA ASP A 182 -8.74 6.02 -2.79
C ASP A 182 -8.14 4.99 -3.77
N VAL A 183 -7.44 4.00 -3.22
CA VAL A 183 -6.63 3.05 -3.97
C VAL A 183 -6.82 1.62 -3.45
N CYS A 184 -7.09 0.71 -4.38
CA CYS A 184 -7.13 -0.74 -4.17
C CYS A 184 -5.92 -1.40 -4.84
N GLU A 185 -4.94 -1.83 -4.04
CA GLU A 185 -3.73 -2.49 -4.53
C GLU A 185 -3.88 -4.02 -4.51
N ILE A 186 -3.73 -4.63 -5.68
CA ILE A 186 -4.20 -5.99 -5.97
C ILE A 186 -3.09 -7.07 -5.98
N GLY A 187 -1.86 -6.71 -5.67
CA GLY A 187 -0.71 -7.62 -5.65
C GLY A 187 -0.81 -8.71 -4.57
N GLU A 188 0.02 -9.75 -4.69
CA GLU A 188 -0.05 -10.94 -3.85
C GLU A 188 0.37 -10.69 -2.40
N ASN A 189 1.24 -9.71 -2.15
CA ASN A 189 1.75 -9.41 -0.81
C ASN A 189 0.76 -8.59 0.02
N VAL A 190 0.47 -9.03 1.25
CA VAL A 190 -0.29 -8.23 2.21
C VAL A 190 0.61 -7.13 2.77
N GLY A 191 0.19 -5.87 2.60
CA GLY A 191 0.91 -4.70 3.09
C GLY A 191 0.74 -4.45 4.58
N PHE A 192 1.23 -3.31 5.07
CA PHE A 192 1.04 -2.86 6.45
C PHE A 192 0.61 -1.40 6.51
N THR A 193 -0.16 -1.02 7.54
CA THR A 193 -0.60 0.36 7.74
C THR A 193 0.59 1.32 7.84
N GLY A 194 0.56 2.39 7.05
CA GLY A 194 1.63 3.38 6.90
C GLY A 194 2.72 2.99 5.88
N GLN A 195 2.59 1.86 5.18
CA GLN A 195 3.53 1.50 4.13
C GLN A 195 3.39 2.44 2.94
N VAL A 196 4.52 2.97 2.45
CA VAL A 196 4.60 3.69 1.17
C VAL A 196 5.03 2.70 0.09
N LYS A 197 4.14 2.38 -0.85
CA LYS A 197 4.40 1.43 -1.94
C LYS A 197 4.52 2.17 -3.27
N GLN A 198 5.41 1.72 -4.15
CA GLN A 198 5.43 2.16 -5.54
C GLN A 198 4.47 1.30 -6.34
N VAL A 199 3.49 1.93 -6.97
CA VAL A 199 2.41 1.23 -7.69
C VAL A 199 2.25 1.77 -9.10
N LYS A 200 1.64 0.95 -9.96
CA LYS A 200 1.17 1.38 -11.27
C LYS A 200 -0.34 1.29 -11.37
N VAL A 201 -0.91 2.27 -12.06
CA VAL A 201 -2.35 2.40 -12.30
C VAL A 201 -2.80 1.45 -13.41
N LEU A 202 -3.92 0.78 -13.19
CA LEU A 202 -4.54 -0.15 -14.13
C LEU A 202 -5.94 0.32 -14.56
N GLY A 203 -6.68 0.96 -13.66
CA GLY A 203 -8.03 1.43 -13.93
C GLY A 203 -8.65 2.14 -12.73
N ILE A 204 -9.93 2.48 -12.82
CA ILE A 204 -10.66 3.20 -11.76
C ILE A 204 -12.15 2.87 -11.79
N MET A 205 -12.81 2.86 -10.63
CA MET A 205 -14.26 2.63 -10.50
C MET A 205 -14.95 3.83 -9.85
N ALA A 206 -16.09 4.23 -10.39
CA ALA A 206 -16.85 5.41 -9.97
C ALA A 206 -17.90 5.09 -8.89
N LEU A 207 -17.49 4.90 -7.64
CA LEU A 207 -18.43 4.64 -6.55
C LEU A 207 -19.17 5.94 -6.20
N LEU A 208 -20.46 5.80 -5.93
CA LEU A 208 -21.27 6.77 -5.21
C LEU A 208 -21.44 6.25 -3.78
N ASP A 209 -20.60 6.76 -2.86
CA ASP A 209 -20.62 6.33 -1.47
C ASP A 209 -21.48 7.28 -0.63
N GLU A 210 -22.64 6.81 -0.15
CA GLU A 210 -23.63 7.63 0.57
C GLU A 210 -24.03 8.95 -0.15
N GLY A 211 -23.90 8.98 -1.49
CA GLY A 211 -24.26 10.13 -2.33
C GLY A 211 -23.10 11.05 -2.70
N GLU A 212 -21.88 10.70 -2.32
CA GLU A 212 -20.64 11.41 -2.65
C GLU A 212 -19.85 10.66 -3.75
N THR A 213 -19.12 11.40 -4.57
CA THR A 213 -18.15 10.86 -5.53
C THR A 213 -16.98 10.30 -4.73
N ASP A 214 -16.72 9.02 -4.93
CA ASP A 214 -15.70 8.29 -4.19
C ASP A 214 -14.93 7.36 -5.14
N TRP A 215 -14.00 7.91 -5.91
CA TRP A 215 -13.31 7.14 -6.93
C TRP A 215 -12.37 6.09 -6.33
N LYS A 216 -12.43 4.85 -6.84
CA LYS A 216 -11.55 3.73 -6.41
C LYS A 216 -10.56 3.36 -7.50
N VAL A 217 -9.30 3.76 -7.36
CA VAL A 217 -8.25 3.43 -8.31
C VAL A 217 -7.80 1.98 -8.12
N ILE A 218 -7.69 1.23 -9.20
CA ILE A 218 -7.13 -0.13 -9.20
C ILE A 218 -5.65 -0.04 -9.60
N VAL A 219 -4.78 -0.54 -8.73
CA VAL A 219 -3.33 -0.48 -8.91
C VAL A 219 -2.67 -1.81 -8.57
N ILE A 220 -1.42 -1.96 -8.96
CA ILE A 220 -0.56 -3.07 -8.52
C ILE A 220 0.82 -2.56 -8.12
N ASP A 221 1.40 -3.13 -7.07
CA ASP A 221 2.80 -2.92 -6.69
C ASP A 221 3.73 -3.23 -7.86
N VAL A 222 4.68 -2.33 -8.15
CA VAL A 222 5.65 -2.52 -9.23
C VAL A 222 6.58 -3.73 -9.02
N ASN A 223 6.71 -4.17 -7.77
CA ASN A 223 7.52 -5.32 -7.38
C ASN A 223 6.72 -6.64 -7.39
N ASP A 224 5.42 -6.61 -7.68
CA ASP A 224 4.61 -7.81 -7.76
C ASP A 224 5.04 -8.69 -8.95
N PRO A 225 5.09 -10.04 -8.82
CA PRO A 225 5.44 -10.93 -9.93
C PRO A 225 4.52 -10.81 -11.16
N LEU A 226 3.25 -10.42 -10.97
CA LEU A 226 2.30 -10.18 -12.06
C LEU A 226 2.38 -8.76 -12.61
N ALA A 227 3.09 -7.84 -11.95
CA ALA A 227 3.18 -6.45 -12.40
C ALA A 227 3.53 -6.40 -13.90
N PRO A 228 4.60 -7.02 -14.45
CA PRO A 228 4.92 -6.90 -15.88
C PRO A 228 3.79 -7.29 -16.86
N LYS A 229 2.80 -8.09 -16.41
CA LYS A 229 1.67 -8.57 -17.21
C LYS A 229 0.40 -7.72 -17.09
N LEU A 230 0.32 -6.82 -16.10
CA LEU A 230 -0.85 -5.98 -15.83
C LEU A 230 -0.55 -4.54 -16.25
N ASN A 231 -1.02 -4.07 -17.41
CA ASN A 231 -0.72 -2.72 -17.89
C ASN A 231 -1.96 -1.85 -18.14
N ASP A 232 -3.13 -2.48 -18.23
CA ASP A 232 -4.44 -1.83 -18.29
C ASP A 232 -5.51 -2.72 -17.62
N VAL A 233 -6.74 -2.22 -17.51
CA VAL A 233 -7.83 -2.87 -16.78
C VAL A 233 -8.19 -4.25 -17.33
N GLU A 234 -8.07 -4.47 -18.64
CA GLU A 234 -8.39 -5.75 -19.27
C GLU A 234 -7.43 -6.88 -18.84
N ASP A 235 -6.20 -6.52 -18.48
CA ASP A 235 -5.22 -7.50 -17.98
C ASP A 235 -5.61 -7.99 -16.58
N VAL A 236 -6.31 -7.17 -15.78
CA VAL A 236 -6.82 -7.56 -14.46
C VAL A 236 -7.80 -8.71 -14.60
N GLU A 237 -8.81 -8.59 -15.47
CA GLU A 237 -9.77 -9.69 -15.66
C GLU A 237 -9.13 -10.93 -16.31
N ARG A 238 -8.11 -10.75 -17.14
CA ARG A 238 -7.37 -11.86 -17.76
C ARG A 238 -6.56 -12.67 -16.74
N HIS A 239 -5.91 -12.02 -15.79
CA HIS A 239 -4.99 -12.66 -14.84
C HIS A 239 -5.57 -12.89 -13.44
N LEU A 240 -6.59 -12.13 -13.06
CA LEU A 240 -7.28 -12.16 -11.77
C LEU A 240 -8.81 -12.21 -12.00
N PRO A 241 -9.32 -13.25 -12.69
CA PRO A 241 -10.70 -13.29 -13.15
C PRO A 241 -11.69 -13.21 -12.00
N GLY A 242 -12.69 -12.34 -12.14
CA GLY A 242 -13.73 -12.09 -11.14
C GLY A 242 -13.34 -11.11 -10.02
N LEU A 243 -12.08 -10.62 -9.96
CA LEU A 243 -11.67 -9.65 -8.94
C LEU A 243 -12.46 -8.35 -9.06
N LEU A 244 -12.58 -7.77 -10.26
CA LEU A 244 -13.30 -6.51 -10.47
C LEU A 244 -14.80 -6.64 -10.14
N ARG A 245 -15.40 -7.80 -10.43
CA ARG A 245 -16.78 -8.11 -10.04
C ARG A 245 -16.91 -8.19 -8.52
N ALA A 246 -15.96 -8.81 -7.83
CA ALA A 246 -15.92 -8.85 -6.36
C ALA A 246 -15.69 -7.44 -5.78
N THR A 247 -14.88 -6.60 -6.43
CA THR A 247 -14.69 -5.19 -6.06
C THR A 247 -15.99 -4.42 -6.11
N ASN A 248 -16.73 -4.53 -7.21
CA ASN A 248 -18.05 -3.91 -7.36
C ASN A 248 -19.00 -4.35 -6.24
N GLU A 249 -19.13 -5.66 -6.03
CA GLU A 249 -20.01 -6.23 -5.02
C GLU A 249 -19.63 -5.75 -3.61
N TRP A 250 -18.34 -5.79 -3.26
CA TRP A 250 -17.86 -5.40 -1.94
C TRP A 250 -18.25 -3.96 -1.59
N PHE A 251 -17.93 -3.00 -2.47
CA PHE A 251 -18.23 -1.59 -2.22
C PHE A 251 -19.73 -1.27 -2.21
N ARG A 252 -20.55 -2.06 -2.92
CA ARG A 252 -22.01 -1.97 -2.84
C ARG A 252 -22.52 -2.37 -1.46
N ILE A 253 -22.03 -3.47 -0.91
CA ILE A 253 -22.65 -4.12 0.25
C ILE A 253 -21.98 -3.84 1.60
N TYR A 254 -20.73 -3.35 1.64
CA TYR A 254 -19.92 -3.35 2.87
C TYR A 254 -20.52 -2.57 4.06
N LYS A 255 -21.41 -1.59 3.79
CA LYS A 255 -22.10 -0.80 4.81
C LYS A 255 -23.52 -1.26 5.14
N ILE A 256 -24.05 -2.26 4.44
CA ILE A 256 -25.37 -2.84 4.76
C ILE A 256 -25.42 -3.41 6.18
N PRO A 257 -24.39 -4.14 6.69
CA PRO A 257 -24.34 -4.57 8.10
C PRO A 257 -24.40 -3.44 9.12
N ASP A 258 -24.02 -2.23 8.71
CA ASP A 258 -24.05 -1.01 9.51
C ASP A 258 -25.40 -0.27 9.44
N GLY A 259 -26.39 -0.85 8.76
CA GLY A 259 -27.73 -0.28 8.56
C GLY A 259 -27.78 0.82 7.50
N LYS A 260 -26.78 0.90 6.62
CA LYS A 260 -26.76 1.83 5.48
C LYS A 260 -27.38 1.17 4.25
N PRO A 261 -27.92 1.97 3.31
CA PRO A 261 -28.34 1.44 2.01
C PRO A 261 -27.15 0.88 1.23
N GLU A 262 -27.45 0.10 0.20
CA GLU A 262 -26.48 -0.33 -0.79
C GLU A 262 -25.93 0.88 -1.56
N ASN A 263 -24.61 0.94 -1.74
CA ASN A 263 -23.99 1.97 -2.56
C ASN A 263 -24.23 1.72 -4.06
N GLN A 264 -23.99 2.74 -4.88
CA GLN A 264 -24.17 2.67 -6.33
C GLN A 264 -22.86 2.96 -7.04
N PHE A 265 -22.78 2.60 -8.31
CA PHE A 265 -21.68 3.01 -9.17
C PHE A 265 -22.21 3.77 -10.37
N ALA A 266 -21.50 4.81 -10.81
CA ALA A 266 -21.69 5.32 -12.16
C ALA A 266 -21.21 4.28 -13.20
N PHE A 267 -21.53 4.50 -14.47
CA PHE A 267 -21.19 3.59 -15.59
C PHE A 267 -21.61 2.12 -15.36
N SER A 268 -22.69 1.89 -14.61
CA SER A 268 -23.15 0.54 -14.27
C SER A 268 -22.08 -0.32 -13.57
N GLY A 269 -21.11 0.29 -12.88
CA GLY A 269 -20.04 -0.43 -12.18
C GLY A 269 -18.84 -0.81 -13.05
N GLU A 270 -18.75 -0.32 -14.28
CA GLU A 270 -17.59 -0.52 -15.16
C GLU A 270 -16.31 0.04 -14.50
N CYS A 271 -15.25 -0.76 -14.51
CA CYS A 271 -13.91 -0.27 -14.20
C CYS A 271 -13.33 0.37 -15.46
N LYS A 272 -13.17 1.69 -15.44
CA LYS A 272 -12.57 2.45 -16.55
C LYS A 272 -11.08 2.14 -16.64
N ASN A 273 -10.56 2.24 -17.85
CA ASN A 273 -9.17 1.94 -18.18
C ASN A 273 -8.17 2.89 -17.51
N LYS A 274 -6.89 2.55 -17.61
CA LYS A 274 -5.78 3.31 -17.05
C LYS A 274 -5.80 4.77 -17.49
N LYS A 275 -6.05 5.05 -18.77
CA LYS A 275 -6.05 6.44 -19.28
C LYS A 275 -7.07 7.29 -18.53
N TYR A 276 -8.28 6.77 -18.33
CA TYR A 276 -9.32 7.48 -17.59
C TYR A 276 -8.93 7.66 -16.13
N ALA A 277 -8.34 6.64 -15.50
CA ALA A 277 -7.82 6.73 -14.14
C ALA A 277 -6.74 7.83 -14.01
N ASP A 278 -5.80 7.91 -14.94
CA ASP A 278 -4.76 8.94 -14.97
C ASP A 278 -5.36 10.36 -15.09
N ASP A 279 -6.47 10.52 -15.82
CA ASP A 279 -7.18 11.81 -15.94
C ASP A 279 -7.82 12.24 -14.59
N ILE A 280 -8.45 11.31 -13.86
CA ILE A 280 -9.03 11.57 -12.52
C ILE A 280 -7.94 11.83 -11.46
N ILE A 281 -6.84 11.08 -11.50
CA ILE A 281 -5.70 11.31 -10.61
C ILE A 281 -5.11 12.71 -10.83
N ARG A 282 -5.02 13.16 -12.07
CA ARG A 282 -4.58 14.54 -12.38
C ARG A 282 -5.56 15.57 -11.81
N GLU A 283 -6.86 15.39 -12.02
CA GLU A 283 -7.90 16.30 -11.49
C GLU A 283 -7.82 16.44 -9.97
N THR A 284 -7.78 15.32 -9.25
CA THR A 284 -7.69 15.32 -7.78
C THR A 284 -6.35 15.87 -7.27
N HIS A 285 -5.26 15.68 -8.02
CA HIS A 285 -3.98 16.32 -7.71
C HIS A 285 -4.04 17.85 -7.86
N GLU A 286 -4.64 18.35 -8.95
CA GLU A 286 -4.85 19.79 -9.17
C GLU A 286 -5.75 20.42 -8.09
N ALA A 287 -6.76 19.67 -7.61
CA ALA A 287 -7.58 20.08 -6.48
C ALA A 287 -6.78 20.17 -5.18
N TRP A 288 -5.92 19.17 -4.90
CA TRP A 288 -4.98 19.23 -3.78
C TRP A 288 -3.99 20.39 -3.89
N GLU A 289 -3.48 20.71 -5.08
CA GLU A 289 -2.57 21.85 -5.29
C GLU A 289 -3.25 23.17 -4.88
N LYS A 290 -4.53 23.35 -5.23
CA LYS A 290 -5.32 24.51 -4.80
C LYS A 290 -5.53 24.52 -3.27
N LEU A 291 -5.82 23.36 -2.68
CA LEU A 291 -5.95 23.20 -1.22
C LEU A 291 -4.66 23.58 -0.48
N ILE A 292 -3.53 22.96 -0.84
CA ILE A 292 -2.27 23.10 -0.11
C ILE A 292 -1.62 24.47 -0.29
N THR A 293 -1.96 25.20 -1.36
CA THR A 293 -1.53 26.58 -1.61
C THR A 293 -2.51 27.63 -1.04
N GLY A 294 -3.64 27.21 -0.45
CA GLY A 294 -4.63 28.08 0.16
C GLY A 294 -5.54 28.81 -0.84
N GLN A 295 -5.60 28.35 -2.09
CA GLN A 295 -6.54 28.86 -3.10
C GLN A 295 -7.97 28.35 -2.85
N THR A 296 -8.10 27.18 -2.24
CA THR A 296 -9.38 26.62 -1.75
C THR A 296 -9.37 26.59 -0.22
N ASP A 297 -10.51 26.89 0.40
CA ASP A 297 -10.67 26.78 1.85
C ASP A 297 -10.49 25.31 2.28
N ALA A 298 -9.58 25.09 3.23
CA ALA A 298 -9.29 23.76 3.76
C ALA A 298 -10.39 23.26 4.70
N GLY A 299 -11.27 24.15 5.20
CA GLY A 299 -12.30 23.79 6.16
C GLY A 299 -11.70 23.12 7.40
N GLY A 300 -12.06 21.86 7.62
CA GLY A 300 -11.54 21.06 8.74
C GLY A 300 -10.21 20.35 8.48
N ILE A 301 -9.63 20.47 7.29
CA ILE A 301 -8.39 19.79 6.92
C ILE A 301 -7.20 20.56 7.46
N THR A 302 -6.32 19.87 8.20
CA THR A 302 -5.01 20.40 8.58
C THR A 302 -4.05 20.30 7.40
N THR A 303 -3.60 21.46 6.90
CA THR A 303 -2.69 21.59 5.75
C THR A 303 -1.23 21.77 6.15
N ALA A 304 -0.90 21.59 7.43
CA ALA A 304 0.47 21.69 7.92
C ALA A 304 1.36 20.62 7.29
N ASN A 305 2.50 21.04 6.75
CA ASN A 305 3.39 20.19 5.98
C ASN A 305 4.86 20.62 6.17
N ILE A 306 5.80 19.76 5.82
CA ILE A 306 7.25 19.96 6.00
C ILE A 306 7.95 20.22 4.65
N THR A 307 7.51 19.57 3.58
CA THR A 307 8.26 19.46 2.32
C THR A 307 7.68 20.32 1.19
N VAL A 308 6.41 20.74 1.27
CA VAL A 308 5.71 21.43 0.18
C VAL A 308 6.12 22.90 0.10
N GLY A 309 7.10 23.21 -0.75
CA GLY A 309 7.71 24.54 -0.83
C GLY A 309 6.77 25.70 -1.18
N ALA A 310 5.73 25.45 -1.97
CA ALA A 310 4.74 26.45 -2.37
C ALA A 310 3.63 26.67 -1.33
N SER A 311 3.58 25.84 -0.27
CA SER A 311 2.52 25.92 0.72
C SER A 311 2.77 27.06 1.71
N PRO A 312 1.82 27.98 1.93
CA PRO A 312 1.92 28.98 2.99
C PRO A 312 1.81 28.36 4.39
N PHE A 313 1.37 27.09 4.48
CA PHE A 313 1.20 26.33 5.72
C PHE A 313 2.43 25.50 6.08
N ARG A 314 3.50 25.60 5.28
CA ARG A 314 4.74 24.89 5.53
C ARG A 314 5.33 25.28 6.88
N THR A 315 5.63 24.28 7.69
CA THR A 315 6.23 24.43 9.02
C THR A 315 7.56 23.69 9.09
N THR A 316 8.18 23.72 10.27
CA THR A 316 9.40 22.96 10.57
C THR A 316 9.16 22.04 11.75
N LEU A 317 9.94 20.97 11.86
CA LEU A 317 9.76 19.97 12.91
C LEU A 317 9.94 20.55 14.32
N GLU A 318 10.75 21.59 14.47
CA GLU A 318 10.96 22.29 15.75
C GLU A 318 9.72 23.06 16.21
N LYS A 319 8.82 23.40 15.30
CA LYS A 319 7.56 24.12 15.59
C LYS A 319 6.40 23.17 15.88
N ILE A 320 6.58 21.87 15.66
CA ILE A 320 5.55 20.86 15.88
C ILE A 320 5.65 20.33 17.32
N PRO A 321 4.53 20.14 18.03
CA PRO A 321 4.54 19.49 19.34
C PRO A 321 5.27 18.14 19.29
N PRO A 322 6.05 17.79 20.33
CA PRO A 322 6.81 16.55 20.33
C PRO A 322 5.90 15.32 20.11
N ILE A 323 6.18 14.57 19.06
CA ILE A 323 5.50 13.29 18.78
C ILE A 323 6.22 12.21 19.61
N PRO A 324 5.49 11.41 20.42
CA PRO A 324 6.08 10.33 21.20
C PRO A 324 6.94 9.39 20.33
N ALA A 325 8.01 8.84 20.90
CA ALA A 325 8.83 7.85 20.21
C ALA A 325 8.00 6.61 19.83
N ASN A 326 8.47 5.83 18.85
CA ASN A 326 7.84 4.59 18.44
C ASN A 326 7.72 3.62 19.64
N GLN A 327 6.49 3.27 20.01
CA GLN A 327 6.22 2.41 21.16
C GLN A 327 6.09 0.93 20.78
N ASN A 328 5.62 0.65 19.56
CA ASN A 328 5.40 -0.70 19.02
C ASN A 328 4.69 -1.66 20.02
N LEU A 329 3.61 -1.18 20.64
CA LEU A 329 2.84 -1.96 21.62
C LEU A 329 2.05 -3.08 20.94
N ALA A 330 1.77 -4.15 21.71
CA ALA A 330 0.90 -5.23 21.26
C ALA A 330 -0.54 -4.72 21.00
N PRO A 331 -1.26 -5.28 20.01
CA PRO A 331 -2.64 -4.90 19.73
C PRO A 331 -3.56 -5.20 20.92
N ALA A 332 -4.52 -4.31 21.17
CA ALA A 332 -5.62 -4.57 22.08
C ALA A 332 -6.53 -5.68 21.51
N PRO A 333 -7.28 -6.41 22.34
CA PRO A 333 -8.22 -7.41 21.83
C PRO A 333 -9.32 -6.76 20.98
N ILE A 334 -9.64 -7.40 19.84
CA ILE A 334 -10.80 -7.04 19.04
C ILE A 334 -12.02 -7.79 19.59
N ASP A 335 -13.17 -7.12 19.61
CA ASP A 335 -14.43 -7.76 19.99
C ASP A 335 -14.76 -8.94 19.05
N PRO A 336 -15.05 -10.16 19.57
CA PRO A 336 -15.32 -11.34 18.73
C PRO A 336 -16.50 -11.19 17.77
N SER A 337 -17.39 -10.21 17.97
CA SER A 337 -18.47 -9.93 17.02
C SER A 337 -17.97 -9.50 15.64
N ILE A 338 -16.71 -9.05 15.52
CA ILE A 338 -16.11 -8.69 14.23
C ILE A 338 -15.90 -9.92 13.34
N ASP A 339 -15.75 -11.13 13.92
CA ASP A 339 -15.61 -12.38 13.17
C ASP A 339 -16.92 -12.83 12.48
N LYS A 340 -18.06 -12.23 12.85
CA LYS A 340 -19.36 -12.58 12.28
C LYS A 340 -19.38 -12.38 10.76
N TRP A 341 -19.83 -13.43 10.06
CA TRP A 341 -20.19 -13.38 8.65
C TRP A 341 -21.62 -12.89 8.45
N PHE A 342 -21.78 -11.86 7.62
CA PHE A 342 -23.07 -11.38 7.16
C PHE A 342 -23.36 -11.97 5.78
N PHE A 343 -24.49 -12.64 5.65
CA PHE A 343 -24.99 -13.16 4.37
C PHE A 343 -26.00 -12.15 3.82
N ILE A 344 -25.54 -11.33 2.89
CA ILE A 344 -26.35 -10.28 2.28
C ILE A 344 -26.88 -10.83 0.96
N SER A 345 -28.19 -11.06 0.89
CA SER A 345 -28.85 -11.37 -0.37
C SER A 345 -28.95 -10.09 -1.19
N GLY A 346 -28.34 -10.05 -2.38
CA GLY A 346 -28.59 -8.97 -3.33
C GLY A 346 -30.09 -8.90 -3.61
N SER A 347 -30.66 -7.69 -3.60
CA SER A 347 -31.94 -7.48 -4.27
C SER A 347 -31.72 -7.93 -5.72
N ALA A 348 -32.46 -8.94 -6.17
CA ALA A 348 -32.33 -9.48 -7.52
C ALA A 348 -32.29 -8.32 -8.54
N ALA A 349 -31.21 -8.23 -9.30
CA ALA A 349 -31.07 -7.29 -10.41
C ALA A 349 -32.07 -7.62 -11.52
#